data_AF-A0AA35SCF6-F1
#
_entry.id   AF-A0AA35SCF6-F1
#
_cell.length_a   1.000
_cell.length_b   1.000
_cell.length_c   1.000
_cell.angle_alpha   90.00
_cell.angle_beta   90.00
_cell.angle_gamma   90.00
#
_symmetry.space_group_name_H-M   'P 1'
#
loop_
_entity.id
_entity.type
_entity.pdbx_description
1 polymer ?
#
loop_
_entity_poly.entity_id
_entity_poly.type
_entity_poly.pdbx_seq_one_letter_code
_entity_poly.pdbx_strand_id
1 'polypeptide(L)'
;MCAMSERAGPRPSERELCETQDCPFYQASRFGQCSATCGGGVRTRTVECVILLNKYKDMNGKTQLNVTDVNITQCGGEPPAESEMCNTFDCFYRWIPGRFGECGNTPSLGPPVSNEFSCKERPVTCVNDMQVPVNDSFCEAAMIPKPPILASCGNKNCFVGIWDTTRFSPCSKTCGYGMQERELLCLSPQTLTRVPTDFCDISRAPIAKRQCFVRNCENMCLRDENPGVCAVVVRQNLCDSQLAMGSSGLRCCVSCGMGTGSD
;
A
#
# COMPACT_ATOMS: atom_id res chain seq x y z
N MET A 1 -20.18 27.56 28.34
CA MET A 1 -20.66 28.86 28.86
C MET A 1 -21.21 28.60 30.26
N CYS A 2 -20.59 29.12 31.31
CA CYS A 2 -21.21 29.08 32.64
C CYS A 2 -22.13 30.28 32.76
N ALA A 3 -23.43 30.02 33.00
CA ALA A 3 -24.45 31.05 33.13
C ALA A 3 -24.37 31.70 34.51
N MET A 4 -24.32 33.04 34.53
CA MET A 4 -24.46 33.86 35.74
C MET A 4 -25.94 33.83 36.16
N SER A 5 -26.24 33.30 37.34
CA SER A 5 -27.54 33.48 37.98
C SER A 5 -27.34 34.32 39.23
N GLU A 6 -27.66 35.61 39.13
CA GLU A 6 -27.60 36.55 40.25
C GLU A 6 -28.80 36.34 41.19
N ARG A 7 -28.53 35.97 42.44
CA ARG A 7 -29.44 36.24 43.56
C ARG A 7 -28.68 37.01 44.64
N ALA A 8 -29.19 38.21 44.93
CA ALA A 8 -28.66 39.11 45.94
C ALA A 8 -28.93 38.56 47.36
N GLY A 9 -27.88 38.01 47.99
CA GLY A 9 -27.80 37.77 49.43
C GLY A 9 -26.83 38.76 50.10
N PRO A 10 -26.87 38.92 51.44
CA PRO A 10 -25.99 39.84 52.14
C PRO A 10 -24.52 39.48 51.92
N ARG A 11 -23.69 40.51 51.72
CA ARG A 11 -22.26 40.42 51.40
C ARG A 11 -21.53 39.67 52.53
N PRO A 12 -20.98 38.45 52.30
CA PRO A 12 -20.27 37.73 53.34
C PRO A 12 -18.99 38.48 53.72
N SER A 13 -18.64 38.38 54.99
CA SER A 13 -17.48 39.02 55.61
C SER A 13 -16.17 38.44 55.10
N GLU A 14 -15.29 39.35 54.66
CA GLU A 14 -13.83 39.27 54.68
C GLU A 14 -13.17 37.96 54.17
N ARG A 15 -12.87 37.94 52.87
CA ARG A 15 -11.86 37.10 52.19
C ARG A 15 -11.78 35.65 52.72
N GLU A 16 -12.74 34.83 52.34
CA GLU A 16 -12.48 33.39 52.27
C GLU A 16 -11.38 33.17 51.22
N LEU A 17 -10.28 32.54 51.61
CA LEU A 17 -9.34 31.99 50.63
C LEU A 17 -10.17 31.08 49.73
N CYS A 18 -10.26 31.38 48.44
CA CYS A 18 -10.77 30.37 47.54
C CYS A 18 -9.81 29.19 47.67
N GLU A 19 -10.30 28.04 48.13
CA GLU A 19 -9.61 26.78 47.96
C GLU A 19 -9.51 26.58 46.45
N THR A 20 -8.48 27.15 45.82
CA THR A 20 -8.13 26.90 44.43
C THR A 20 -7.61 25.48 44.38
N GLN A 21 -8.53 24.52 44.41
CA GLN A 21 -8.22 23.13 44.16
C GLN A 21 -7.83 23.02 42.69
N ASP A 22 -6.66 22.46 42.41
CA ASP A 22 -6.19 22.27 41.04
C ASP A 22 -7.22 21.43 40.25
N CYS A 23 -7.52 21.82 39.01
CA CYS A 23 -8.52 21.11 38.20
C CYS A 23 -7.95 19.79 37.65
N PRO A 24 -8.76 18.71 37.57
CA PRO A 24 -8.37 17.50 36.87
C PRO A 24 -8.03 17.77 35.40
N PHE A 25 -6.99 17.14 34.88
CA PHE A 25 -6.56 17.26 33.48
C PHE A 25 -6.13 15.92 32.91
N TYR A 26 -6.21 15.79 31.58
CA TYR A 26 -5.73 14.61 30.88
C TYR A 26 -4.20 14.58 30.86
N GLN A 27 -3.63 13.51 31.40
CA GLN A 27 -2.23 13.17 31.30
C GLN A 27 -2.07 12.01 30.34
N ALA A 28 -1.39 12.27 29.22
CA ALA A 28 -1.07 11.24 28.24
C ALA A 28 0.38 10.77 28.44
N SER A 29 0.59 9.46 28.47
CA SER A 29 1.93 8.88 28.45
C SER A 29 2.59 9.03 27.07
N ARG A 30 3.84 8.58 26.96
CA ARG A 30 4.51 8.49 25.65
C ARG A 30 3.89 7.35 24.85
N PHE A 31 3.77 7.54 23.54
CA PHE A 31 3.38 6.43 22.66
C PHE A 31 4.35 5.27 22.77
N GLY A 32 3.79 4.06 22.76
CA GLY A 32 4.54 2.82 22.66
C GLY A 32 5.21 2.65 21.29
N GLN A 33 5.79 1.47 21.08
CA GLN A 33 6.31 1.09 19.76
C GLN A 33 5.20 1.00 18.72
N CYS A 34 5.54 1.34 17.48
CA CYS A 34 4.64 1.18 16.35
C CYS A 34 4.40 -0.30 16.05
N SER A 35 3.17 -0.66 15.68
CA SER A 35 2.82 -2.04 15.28
C SER A 35 3.51 -2.52 14.02
N ALA A 36 4.02 -1.61 13.18
CA ALA A 36 4.74 -1.90 11.95
C ALA A 36 5.98 -1.01 11.88
N THR A 37 7.04 -1.46 11.21
CA THR A 37 8.25 -0.65 10.98
C THR A 37 8.15 0.24 9.75
N CYS A 38 7.23 -0.06 8.81
CA CYS A 38 6.95 0.69 7.59
C CYS A 38 5.54 0.33 7.08
N GLY A 39 5.06 0.99 6.03
CA GLY A 39 3.80 0.66 5.35
C GLY A 39 2.53 1.04 6.11
N GLY A 40 2.67 1.81 7.19
CA GLY A 40 1.58 2.21 8.07
C GLY A 40 1.34 1.19 9.19
N GLY A 41 1.54 1.65 10.43
CA GLY A 41 1.15 0.95 11.65
C GLY A 41 0.38 1.87 12.58
N VAL A 42 0.00 1.33 13.74
CA VAL A 42 -0.66 2.07 14.82
C VAL A 42 0.19 1.94 16.07
N ARG A 43 0.38 3.06 16.78
CA ARG A 43 0.94 3.06 18.14
C ARG A 43 -0.08 3.60 19.12
N THR A 44 -0.09 3.06 20.33
CA THR A 44 -1.01 3.43 21.39
C THR A 44 -0.29 4.04 22.59
N ARG A 45 -0.98 4.84 23.38
CA ARG A 45 -0.55 5.39 24.66
C ARG A 45 -1.69 5.35 25.67
N THR A 46 -1.36 5.38 26.95
CA THR A 46 -2.35 5.55 28.01
C THR A 46 -2.71 7.01 28.19
N VAL A 47 -3.99 7.28 28.43
CA VAL A 47 -4.52 8.60 28.76
C VAL A 47 -5.29 8.47 30.06
N GLU A 48 -4.81 9.15 31.09
CA GLU A 48 -5.37 9.10 32.44
C GLU A 48 -5.86 10.50 32.82
N CYS A 49 -6.98 10.56 33.54
CA CYS A 49 -7.47 11.81 34.11
C CYS A 49 -6.87 11.95 35.51
N VAL A 50 -6.08 12.99 35.76
CA VAL A 50 -5.34 13.14 37.01
C VAL A 50 -5.55 14.52 37.64
N ILE A 51 -5.38 14.61 38.95
CA ILE A 51 -5.41 15.87 39.73
C ILE A 51 -4.12 16.03 40.52
N LEU A 52 -3.61 17.26 40.62
CA LEU A 52 -2.44 17.60 41.45
C LEU A 52 -2.91 17.92 42.87
N LEU A 53 -2.62 17.04 43.82
CA LEU A 53 -3.15 17.20 45.17
C LEU A 53 -2.28 18.08 46.05
N ASN A 54 -0.94 18.09 45.90
CA ASN A 54 -0.04 18.88 46.74
C ASN A 54 1.35 19.10 46.08
N LYS A 55 1.85 20.34 46.12
CA LYS A 55 3.23 20.70 45.78
C LYS A 55 4.07 20.75 47.06
N TYR A 56 4.95 19.77 47.29
CA TYR A 56 5.87 19.78 48.44
C TYR A 56 7.32 19.87 47.97
N LYS A 57 8.19 20.51 48.75
CA LYS A 57 9.63 20.49 48.47
C LYS A 57 10.23 19.26 49.15
N ASP A 58 10.99 18.47 48.41
CA ASP A 58 11.78 17.39 49.00
C ASP A 58 12.92 17.94 49.85
N MET A 59 13.63 17.05 50.57
CA MET A 59 14.75 17.42 51.43
C MET A 59 15.91 18.11 50.68
N ASN A 60 15.94 18.05 49.35
CA ASN A 60 16.92 18.69 48.49
C ASN A 60 16.38 20.00 47.86
N GLY A 61 15.19 20.46 48.28
CA GLY A 61 14.55 21.67 47.78
C GLY A 61 13.85 21.52 46.42
N LYS A 62 13.78 20.31 45.84
CA LYS A 62 13.10 20.05 44.58
C LYS A 62 11.60 19.92 44.83
N THR A 63 10.80 20.63 44.03
CA THR A 63 9.34 20.56 44.14
C THR A 63 8.86 19.24 43.55
N GLN A 64 8.25 18.41 44.39
CA GLN A 64 7.57 17.17 44.04
C GLN A 64 6.07 17.43 43.98
N LEU A 65 5.40 16.75 43.05
CA LEU A 65 3.96 16.87 42.81
C LEU A 65 3.32 15.50 43.08
N ASN A 66 2.34 15.46 43.98
CA ASN A 66 1.49 14.28 44.13
C ASN A 66 0.40 14.30 43.06
N VAL A 67 0.47 13.33 42.15
CA VAL A 67 -0.49 13.10 41.07
C VAL A 67 -1.37 11.91 41.47
N THR A 68 -2.68 12.05 41.36
CA THR A 68 -3.64 10.95 41.61
C THR A 68 -4.63 10.83 40.48
N ASP A 69 -4.92 9.59 40.08
CA ASP A 69 -5.94 9.26 39.10
C ASP A 69 -7.34 9.58 39.64
N VAL A 70 -8.15 10.18 38.78
CA VAL A 70 -9.54 10.54 39.04
C VAL A 70 -10.42 10.01 37.90
N ASN A 71 -11.73 9.97 38.14
CA ASN A 71 -12.67 9.47 37.13
C ASN A 71 -12.60 10.34 35.87
N ILE A 72 -12.57 9.71 34.70
CA ILE A 72 -12.43 10.36 33.39
C ILE A 72 -13.50 11.45 33.14
N THR A 73 -14.68 11.32 33.75
CA THR A 73 -15.79 12.30 33.66
C THR A 73 -15.52 13.62 34.36
N GLN A 74 -14.49 13.70 35.21
CA GLN A 74 -14.09 14.91 35.92
C GLN A 74 -13.12 15.78 35.12
N CYS A 75 -12.48 15.21 34.10
CA CYS A 75 -11.67 15.97 33.15
C CYS A 75 -12.59 16.64 32.13
N GLY A 76 -12.40 17.95 31.93
CA GLY A 76 -13.13 18.71 30.92
C GLY A 76 -12.42 18.70 29.57
N GLY A 77 -13.20 18.77 28.50
CA GLY A 77 -12.68 18.85 27.12
C GLY A 77 -12.56 17.48 26.45
N GLU A 78 -11.95 17.46 25.27
CA GLU A 78 -11.74 16.24 24.50
C GLU A 78 -10.41 15.59 24.93
N PRO A 79 -10.40 14.29 25.29
CA PRO A 79 -9.17 13.61 25.66
C PRO A 79 -8.20 13.57 24.47
N PRO A 80 -6.89 13.64 24.73
CA PRO A 80 -5.90 13.45 23.68
C PRO A 80 -6.03 12.05 23.07
N ALA A 81 -5.70 11.91 21.78
CA ALA A 81 -5.81 10.63 21.09
C ALA A 81 -4.97 9.52 21.76
N GLU A 82 -5.60 8.39 22.07
CA GLU A 82 -4.94 7.21 22.65
C GLU A 82 -4.18 6.38 21.61
N SER A 83 -4.47 6.58 20.32
CA SER A 83 -3.80 5.91 19.23
C SER A 83 -3.50 6.87 18.08
N GLU A 84 -2.43 6.59 17.35
CA GLU A 84 -2.10 7.33 16.13
C GLU A 84 -1.40 6.44 15.11
N MET A 85 -1.47 6.87 13.85
CA MET A 85 -0.73 6.25 12.76
C MET A 85 0.77 6.54 12.90
N CYS A 86 1.59 5.55 12.59
CA CYS A 86 3.04 5.64 12.63
C CYS A 86 3.66 4.88 11.47
N ASN A 87 4.91 5.20 11.14
CA ASN A 87 5.69 4.54 10.09
C ASN A 87 4.92 4.43 8.75
N THR A 88 4.33 5.55 8.33
CA THR A 88 3.53 5.68 7.10
C THR A 88 4.38 5.78 5.84
N PHE A 89 5.71 5.64 5.95
CA PHE A 89 6.59 5.58 4.80
C PHE A 89 6.52 4.20 4.16
N ASP A 90 6.70 4.17 2.84
CA ASP A 90 6.66 2.93 2.07
C ASP A 90 7.73 1.94 2.56
N CYS A 91 7.37 0.67 2.59
CA CYS A 91 8.32 -0.38 2.90
C CYS A 91 9.36 -0.52 1.77
N PHE A 92 10.64 -0.52 2.17
CA PHE A 92 11.72 -0.76 1.23
C PHE A 92 11.99 -2.26 1.08
N TYR A 93 11.72 -2.78 -0.10
CA TYR A 93 12.03 -4.16 -0.48
C TYR A 93 13.15 -4.18 -1.52
N ARG A 94 13.87 -5.29 -1.61
CA ARG A 94 14.81 -5.51 -2.72
C ARG A 94 15.06 -6.98 -2.97
N TRP A 95 15.43 -7.30 -4.21
CA TRP A 95 15.93 -8.60 -4.58
C TRP A 95 17.41 -8.74 -4.24
N ILE A 96 17.78 -9.84 -3.57
CA ILE A 96 19.17 -10.24 -3.36
C ILE A 96 19.44 -11.50 -4.18
N PRO A 97 20.32 -11.42 -5.20
CA PRO A 97 20.76 -12.61 -5.92
C PRO A 97 21.81 -13.39 -5.11
N GLY A 98 21.65 -14.70 -5.03
CA GLY A 98 22.64 -15.62 -4.50
C GLY A 98 23.77 -15.94 -5.49
N ARG A 99 24.60 -16.91 -5.11
CA ARG A 99 25.65 -17.44 -5.99
C ARG A 99 25.05 -18.36 -7.04
N PHE A 100 25.63 -18.32 -8.24
CA PHE A 100 25.33 -19.33 -9.26
C PHE A 100 25.85 -20.70 -8.85
N GLY A 101 25.08 -21.73 -9.16
CA GLY A 101 25.53 -23.11 -9.15
C GLY A 101 26.48 -23.43 -10.29
N GLU A 102 26.78 -24.71 -10.43
CA GLU A 102 27.64 -25.22 -11.49
C GLU A 102 26.93 -25.28 -12.85
N CYS A 103 27.71 -25.19 -13.92
CA CYS A 103 27.19 -25.28 -15.28
C CYS A 103 26.61 -26.67 -15.56
N GLY A 104 25.41 -26.72 -16.16
CA GLY A 104 24.70 -27.95 -16.49
C GLY A 104 23.86 -28.52 -15.34
N ASN A 105 24.05 -28.03 -14.12
CA ASN A 105 23.24 -28.40 -12.96
C ASN A 105 22.15 -27.35 -12.74
N THR A 106 21.07 -27.45 -13.52
CA THR A 106 19.90 -26.58 -13.43
C THR A 106 18.65 -27.39 -13.09
N PRO A 107 18.25 -27.46 -11.80
CA PRO A 107 17.07 -28.21 -11.37
C PRO A 107 15.80 -27.83 -12.15
N SER A 108 15.65 -26.54 -12.48
CA SER A 108 14.52 -26.01 -13.22
C SER A 108 14.38 -26.55 -14.66
N LEU A 109 15.46 -27.10 -15.25
CA LEU A 109 15.45 -27.65 -16.61
C LEU A 109 15.37 -29.18 -16.68
N GLY A 110 15.57 -29.86 -15.55
CA GLY A 110 15.78 -31.29 -15.56
C GLY A 110 17.11 -31.68 -16.24
N PRO A 111 17.27 -32.95 -16.66
CA PRO A 111 18.50 -33.43 -17.27
C PRO A 111 18.81 -32.73 -18.62
N PRO A 112 20.10 -32.61 -19.00
CA PRO A 112 20.50 -31.88 -20.20
C PRO A 112 19.96 -32.52 -21.49
N VAL A 113 19.35 -31.70 -22.36
CA VAL A 113 18.78 -32.12 -23.68
C VAL A 113 19.85 -32.35 -24.72
N SER A 114 20.90 -31.55 -24.70
CA SER A 114 22.02 -31.65 -25.63
C SER A 114 23.24 -30.92 -25.07
N ASN A 115 24.40 -31.21 -25.65
CA ASN A 115 25.65 -30.53 -25.30
C ASN A 115 25.73 -29.09 -25.81
N GLU A 116 24.75 -28.62 -26.60
CA GLU A 116 24.75 -27.29 -27.21
C GLU A 116 24.27 -26.20 -26.25
N PHE A 117 23.51 -26.57 -25.23
CA PHE A 117 22.97 -25.65 -24.23
C PHE A 117 23.71 -25.85 -22.91
N SER A 118 24.05 -24.75 -22.22
CA SER A 118 24.66 -24.83 -20.90
C SER A 118 24.32 -23.60 -20.07
N CYS A 119 23.61 -23.85 -18.98
CA CYS A 119 23.11 -22.85 -18.05
C CYS A 119 23.65 -23.10 -16.65
N LYS A 120 23.65 -22.04 -15.85
CA LYS A 120 23.78 -22.09 -14.39
C LYS A 120 22.65 -21.28 -13.77
N GLU A 121 22.13 -21.77 -12.66
CA GLU A 121 21.01 -21.18 -11.93
C GLU A 121 21.50 -20.60 -10.59
N ARG A 122 20.89 -19.49 -10.15
CA ARG A 122 21.10 -18.91 -8.81
C ARG A 122 19.76 -18.66 -8.11
N PRO A 123 19.69 -18.79 -6.77
CA PRO A 123 18.52 -18.34 -6.05
C PRO A 123 18.45 -16.81 -6.06
N VAL A 124 17.24 -16.27 -6.04
CA VAL A 124 16.97 -14.83 -5.92
C VAL A 124 15.91 -14.67 -4.84
N THR A 125 16.19 -13.90 -3.81
CA THR A 125 15.33 -13.79 -2.61
C THR A 125 14.89 -12.35 -2.40
N CYS A 126 13.59 -12.14 -2.18
CA CYS A 126 13.08 -10.84 -1.75
C CYS A 126 13.38 -10.64 -0.27
N VAL A 127 13.91 -9.47 0.10
CA VAL A 127 14.13 -9.12 1.50
C VAL A 127 13.52 -7.77 1.84
N ASN A 128 13.17 -7.59 3.12
CA ASN A 128 12.81 -6.29 3.68
C ASN A 128 14.05 -5.44 4.04
N ASP A 129 13.80 -4.28 4.62
CA ASP A 129 14.76 -3.33 5.16
C ASP A 129 15.76 -3.96 6.15
N MET A 130 15.29 -4.93 6.94
CA MET A 130 16.09 -5.70 7.91
C MET A 130 16.87 -6.87 7.29
N GLN A 131 16.92 -7.00 5.96
CA GLN A 131 17.53 -8.12 5.22
C GLN A 131 16.91 -9.49 5.53
N VAL A 132 15.69 -9.51 6.07
CA VAL A 132 14.97 -10.74 6.35
C VAL A 132 14.27 -11.20 5.07
N PRO A 133 14.41 -12.47 4.67
CA PRO A 133 13.64 -13.04 3.56
C PRO A 133 12.15 -12.87 3.79
N VAL A 134 11.46 -12.30 2.81
CA VAL A 134 10.01 -12.14 2.78
C VAL A 134 9.45 -12.80 1.53
N ASN A 135 8.12 -12.83 1.40
CA ASN A 135 7.48 -13.36 0.21
C ASN A 135 7.86 -12.54 -1.04
N ASP A 136 8.13 -13.23 -2.14
CA ASP A 136 8.43 -12.64 -3.45
C ASP A 136 7.38 -11.62 -3.90
N SER A 137 6.12 -11.79 -3.50
CA SER A 137 5.01 -10.89 -3.81
C SER A 137 5.23 -9.46 -3.36
N PHE A 138 6.00 -9.21 -2.29
CA PHE A 138 6.30 -7.85 -1.82
C PHE A 138 7.19 -7.09 -2.82
N CYS A 139 8.22 -7.76 -3.35
CA CYS A 139 9.08 -7.17 -4.37
C CYS A 139 8.36 -7.05 -5.73
N GLU A 140 7.47 -7.99 -6.06
CA GLU A 140 6.63 -7.95 -7.27
C GLU A 140 5.61 -6.80 -7.22
N ALA A 141 4.91 -6.62 -6.10
CA ALA A 141 3.96 -5.53 -5.88
C ALA A 141 4.65 -4.15 -5.89
N ALA A 142 5.89 -4.09 -5.39
CA ALA A 142 6.74 -2.91 -5.49
C ALA A 142 7.34 -2.69 -6.90
N MET A 143 6.96 -3.52 -7.89
CA MET A 143 7.43 -3.47 -9.28
C MET A 143 8.96 -3.46 -9.43
N ILE A 144 9.67 -4.14 -8.53
CA ILE A 144 11.13 -4.20 -8.53
C ILE A 144 11.58 -5.26 -9.54
N PRO A 145 12.41 -4.91 -10.55
CA PRO A 145 12.89 -5.87 -11.53
C PRO A 145 13.63 -7.04 -10.87
N LYS A 146 13.10 -8.27 -11.04
CA LYS A 146 13.73 -9.48 -10.52
C LYS A 146 15.02 -9.76 -11.31
N PRO A 147 16.18 -9.87 -10.64
CA PRO A 147 17.42 -10.23 -11.30
C PRO A 147 17.29 -11.59 -12.03
N PRO A 148 18.03 -11.79 -13.14
CA PRO A 148 17.96 -13.04 -13.88
C PRO A 148 18.40 -14.20 -12.98
N ILE A 149 17.59 -15.26 -12.98
CA ILE A 149 17.85 -16.49 -12.22
C ILE A 149 18.93 -17.33 -12.93
N LEU A 150 19.14 -17.08 -14.21
CA LEU A 150 20.00 -17.88 -15.07
C LEU A 150 21.13 -17.08 -15.68
N ALA A 151 22.20 -17.79 -15.98
CA ALA A 151 23.27 -17.29 -16.81
C ALA A 151 23.77 -18.38 -17.76
N SER A 152 24.18 -17.96 -18.95
CA SER A 152 24.87 -18.80 -19.92
C SER A 152 26.25 -19.20 -19.40
N CYS A 153 26.69 -20.39 -19.79
CA CYS A 153 28.01 -20.91 -19.50
C CYS A 153 28.91 -20.85 -20.74
N GLY A 154 29.94 -20.01 -20.69
CA GLY A 154 30.82 -19.77 -21.84
C GLY A 154 30.06 -19.21 -23.04
N ASN A 155 30.24 -19.80 -24.22
CA ASN A 155 29.60 -19.38 -25.48
C ASN A 155 28.31 -20.17 -25.80
N LYS A 156 27.86 -21.05 -24.91
CA LYS A 156 26.65 -21.85 -25.11
C LYS A 156 25.43 -21.02 -24.71
N ASN A 157 24.37 -21.05 -25.52
CA ASN A 157 23.17 -20.30 -25.20
C ASN A 157 22.38 -21.02 -24.08
N CYS A 158 21.63 -20.22 -23.31
CA CYS A 158 20.78 -20.71 -22.22
C CYS A 158 19.28 -20.68 -22.57
N PHE A 159 18.94 -20.37 -23.83
CA PHE A 159 17.57 -20.31 -24.32
C PHE A 159 17.10 -21.71 -24.72
N VAL A 160 16.63 -22.48 -23.73
CA VAL A 160 16.13 -23.84 -23.94
C VAL A 160 14.61 -23.91 -23.92
N GLY A 161 13.93 -22.88 -23.41
CA GLY A 161 12.48 -22.83 -23.29
C GLY A 161 11.80 -22.46 -24.61
N ILE A 162 10.56 -22.92 -24.75
CA ILE A 162 9.66 -22.53 -25.85
C ILE A 162 8.53 -21.65 -25.30
N TRP A 163 8.19 -20.60 -26.05
CA TRP A 163 7.05 -19.76 -25.71
C TRP A 163 5.74 -20.45 -26.06
N ASP A 164 4.86 -20.54 -25.07
CA ASP A 164 3.46 -20.87 -25.23
C ASP A 164 2.60 -19.73 -24.67
N THR A 165 1.33 -19.69 -25.05
CA THR A 165 0.44 -18.59 -24.67
C THR A 165 -0.95 -19.07 -24.34
N THR A 166 -1.57 -18.46 -23.33
CA THR A 166 -3.00 -18.64 -23.09
C THR A 166 -3.83 -17.88 -24.13
N ARG A 167 -5.14 -18.11 -24.13
CA ARG A 167 -6.05 -17.27 -24.91
C ARG A 167 -6.09 -15.86 -24.33
N PHE A 168 -6.25 -14.87 -25.21
CA PHE A 168 -6.53 -13.49 -24.79
C PHE A 168 -7.76 -13.43 -23.89
N SER A 169 -7.65 -12.61 -22.84
CA SER A 169 -8.76 -12.22 -21.99
C SER A 169 -9.86 -11.52 -22.82
N PRO A 170 -11.10 -11.48 -22.33
CA PRO A 170 -12.10 -10.57 -22.87
C PRO A 170 -11.60 -9.13 -22.88
N CYS A 171 -12.13 -8.30 -23.78
CA CYS A 171 -11.77 -6.89 -23.86
C CYS A 171 -12.08 -6.19 -22.52
N SER A 172 -11.17 -5.35 -22.02
CA SER A 172 -11.35 -4.60 -20.77
C SER A 172 -12.53 -3.62 -20.78
N LYS A 173 -13.12 -3.38 -21.96
CA LYS A 173 -14.31 -2.55 -22.18
C LYS A 173 -15.38 -3.37 -22.90
N THR A 174 -16.65 -3.06 -22.64
CA THR A 174 -17.81 -3.69 -23.28
C THR A 174 -18.27 -2.98 -24.56
N CYS A 175 -17.69 -1.80 -24.85
CA CYS A 175 -17.80 -1.05 -26.09
C CYS A 175 -16.52 -0.20 -26.27
N GLY A 176 -16.34 0.38 -27.45
CA GLY A 176 -15.19 1.21 -27.80
C GLY A 176 -13.89 0.41 -27.89
N TYR A 177 -12.78 1.12 -27.74
CA TYR A 177 -11.45 0.53 -27.65
C TYR A 177 -11.13 0.14 -26.22
N GLY A 178 -10.58 -1.07 -26.04
CA GLY A 178 -10.07 -1.55 -24.77
C GLY A 178 -8.76 -2.32 -24.97
N MET A 179 -8.36 -3.05 -23.94
CA MET A 179 -7.18 -3.91 -23.95
C MET A 179 -7.56 -5.35 -23.67
N GLN A 180 -6.92 -6.28 -24.37
CA GLN A 180 -6.88 -7.70 -24.03
C GLN A 180 -5.48 -8.06 -23.58
N GLU A 181 -5.39 -8.96 -22.63
CA GLU A 181 -4.15 -9.45 -22.06
C GLU A 181 -4.17 -10.97 -22.07
N ARG A 182 -3.01 -11.60 -22.27
CA ARG A 182 -2.82 -13.05 -22.13
C ARG A 182 -1.54 -13.32 -21.38
N GLU A 183 -1.47 -14.50 -20.81
CA GLU A 183 -0.28 -14.97 -20.14
C GLU A 183 0.69 -15.55 -21.18
N LEU A 184 1.96 -15.19 -21.04
CA LEU A 184 3.06 -15.84 -21.75
C LEU A 184 3.66 -16.89 -20.81
N LEU A 185 3.73 -18.13 -21.29
CA LEU A 185 4.27 -19.26 -20.57
C LEU A 185 5.58 -19.66 -21.24
N CYS A 186 6.66 -19.73 -20.47
CA CYS A 186 7.88 -20.36 -20.93
C CYS A 186 7.83 -21.84 -20.51
N LEU A 187 7.84 -22.76 -21.48
CA LEU A 187 7.73 -24.20 -21.22
C LEU A 187 9.05 -24.90 -21.51
N SER A 188 9.38 -25.89 -20.67
CA SER A 188 10.46 -26.82 -20.98
C SER A 188 10.04 -27.72 -22.16
N PRO A 189 10.89 -27.88 -23.19
CA PRO A 189 10.56 -28.73 -24.34
C PRO A 189 10.46 -30.23 -23.99
N GLN A 190 10.98 -30.66 -22.83
CA GLN A 190 11.01 -32.07 -22.43
C GLN A 190 9.76 -32.46 -21.63
N THR A 191 9.48 -31.68 -20.59
CA THR A 191 8.43 -31.99 -19.61
C THR A 191 7.13 -31.24 -19.92
N LEU A 192 7.18 -30.27 -20.84
CA LEU A 192 6.08 -29.34 -21.12
C LEU A 192 5.59 -28.58 -19.88
N THR A 193 6.43 -28.52 -18.84
CA THR A 193 6.12 -27.80 -17.59
C THR A 193 6.61 -26.36 -17.68
N ARG A 194 5.94 -25.47 -16.95
CA ARG A 194 6.33 -24.06 -16.84
C ARG A 194 7.70 -23.93 -16.19
N VAL A 195 8.58 -23.17 -16.84
CA VAL A 195 9.90 -22.77 -16.35
C VAL A 195 9.97 -21.24 -16.25
N PRO A 196 10.92 -20.67 -15.48
CA PRO A 196 11.18 -19.24 -15.48
C PRO A 196 11.29 -18.62 -16.87
N THR A 197 10.75 -17.41 -17.03
CA THR A 197 10.69 -16.69 -18.31
C THR A 197 12.07 -16.46 -18.94
N ASP A 198 13.12 -16.34 -18.11
CA ASP A 198 14.52 -16.17 -18.52
C ASP A 198 15.06 -17.34 -19.37
N PHE A 199 14.40 -18.52 -19.35
CA PHE A 199 14.77 -19.67 -20.19
C PHE A 199 14.31 -19.52 -21.64
N CYS A 200 13.39 -18.61 -21.93
CA CYS A 200 12.92 -18.32 -23.27
C CYS A 200 13.62 -17.06 -23.80
N ASP A 201 13.85 -17.03 -25.12
CA ASP A 201 14.38 -15.85 -25.78
C ASP A 201 13.35 -14.71 -25.72
N ILE A 202 13.56 -13.73 -24.83
CA ILE A 202 12.66 -12.59 -24.62
C ILE A 202 12.51 -11.76 -25.90
N SER A 203 13.52 -11.73 -26.77
CA SER A 203 13.42 -11.03 -28.06
C SER A 203 12.39 -11.66 -29.01
N ARG A 204 12.05 -12.93 -28.76
CA ARG A 204 11.05 -13.71 -29.51
C ARG A 204 9.74 -13.88 -28.73
N ALA A 205 9.55 -13.15 -27.63
CA ALA A 205 8.34 -13.23 -26.83
C ALA A 205 7.11 -12.86 -27.67
N PRO A 206 6.03 -13.66 -27.65
CA PRO A 206 4.77 -13.30 -28.29
C PRO A 206 4.14 -12.07 -27.64
N ILE A 207 3.21 -11.40 -28.34
CA ILE A 207 2.49 -10.24 -27.78
C ILE A 207 1.65 -10.64 -26.56
N ALA A 208 1.90 -10.04 -25.39
CA ALA A 208 1.12 -10.30 -24.17
C ALA A 208 -0.15 -9.45 -24.09
N LYS A 209 -0.11 -8.23 -24.65
CA LYS A 209 -1.20 -7.26 -24.60
C LYS A 209 -1.50 -6.75 -26.00
N ARG A 210 -2.79 -6.60 -26.32
CA ARG A 210 -3.23 -6.00 -27.57
C ARG A 210 -4.46 -5.14 -27.38
N GLN A 211 -4.61 -4.15 -28.24
CA GLN A 211 -5.83 -3.36 -28.32
C GLN A 211 -6.96 -4.19 -28.93
N CYS A 212 -8.17 -4.02 -28.40
CA CYS A 212 -9.41 -4.57 -28.92
C CYS A 212 -10.40 -3.45 -29.24
N PHE A 213 -11.28 -3.70 -30.19
CA PHE A 213 -12.46 -2.88 -30.45
C PHE A 213 -13.68 -3.79 -30.39
N VAL A 214 -14.62 -3.51 -29.48
CA VAL A 214 -15.80 -4.36 -29.30
C VAL A 214 -16.92 -3.95 -30.25
N ARG A 215 -17.35 -2.70 -30.12
CA ARG A 215 -18.41 -2.06 -30.92
C ARG A 215 -18.38 -0.56 -30.65
N ASN A 216 -19.01 0.27 -31.47
CA ASN A 216 -19.16 1.69 -31.12
C ASN A 216 -19.97 1.83 -29.81
N CYS A 217 -19.53 2.74 -28.93
CA CYS A 217 -20.31 3.11 -27.77
C CYS A 217 -21.45 4.03 -28.22
N GLU A 218 -22.66 3.49 -28.37
CA GLU A 218 -23.85 4.27 -28.69
C GLU A 218 -24.39 4.96 -27.43
N ASN A 219 -24.74 6.25 -27.55
CA ASN A 219 -25.41 7.08 -26.52
C ASN A 219 -24.71 7.24 -25.15
N MET A 220 -23.47 6.79 -24.96
CA MET A 220 -22.77 6.95 -23.68
C MET A 220 -22.45 8.40 -23.33
N CYS A 221 -22.08 9.22 -24.32
CA CYS A 221 -21.82 10.66 -24.12
C CYS A 221 -23.08 11.48 -23.82
N LEU A 222 -24.26 10.96 -24.18
CA LEU A 222 -25.54 11.63 -23.94
C LEU A 222 -26.08 11.43 -22.52
N ARG A 223 -25.53 10.44 -21.79
CA ARG A 223 -25.86 10.20 -20.37
C ARG A 223 -24.94 10.96 -19.41
N ASP A 224 -23.88 11.59 -19.91
CA ASP A 224 -22.99 12.42 -19.11
C ASP A 224 -23.54 13.87 -19.05
N GLU A 225 -23.39 14.54 -17.90
CA GLU A 225 -23.90 15.92 -17.69
C GLU A 225 -23.31 16.95 -18.68
N ASN A 226 -22.22 16.60 -19.41
CA ASN A 226 -21.60 17.46 -20.41
C ASN A 226 -21.03 16.68 -21.62
N PRO A 227 -21.86 16.37 -22.63
CA PRO A 227 -21.49 15.54 -23.79
C PRO A 227 -20.30 16.07 -24.59
N GLY A 228 -20.16 17.40 -24.68
CA GLY A 228 -19.07 18.05 -25.42
C GLY A 228 -17.70 17.85 -24.78
N VAL A 229 -17.64 17.84 -23.44
CA VAL A 229 -16.39 17.60 -22.69
C VAL A 229 -16.01 16.13 -22.75
N CYS A 230 -16.96 15.20 -22.62
CA CYS A 230 -16.66 13.77 -22.70
C CYS A 230 -16.15 13.35 -24.09
N ALA A 231 -16.64 13.96 -25.16
CA ALA A 231 -16.10 13.73 -26.51
C ALA A 231 -14.61 14.12 -26.64
N VAL A 232 -14.17 15.17 -25.92
CA VAL A 232 -12.75 15.60 -25.89
C VAL A 232 -11.91 14.66 -25.03
N VAL A 233 -12.42 14.25 -23.86
CA VAL A 233 -11.73 13.31 -22.95
C VAL A 233 -11.44 11.97 -23.63
N VAL A 234 -12.42 11.43 -24.37
CA VAL A 234 -12.25 10.18 -25.14
C VAL A 234 -11.26 10.37 -26.29
N ARG A 235 -11.36 11.46 -27.07
CA ARG A 235 -10.46 11.71 -28.20
C ARG A 235 -9.00 11.87 -27.81
N GLN A 236 -8.73 12.36 -26.59
CA GLN A 236 -7.38 12.63 -26.10
C GLN A 236 -6.87 11.55 -25.13
N ASN A 237 -7.56 10.40 -24.98
CA ASN A 237 -7.20 9.31 -24.06
C ASN A 237 -7.02 9.76 -22.59
N LEU A 238 -7.82 10.71 -22.13
CA LEU A 238 -7.72 11.28 -20.78
C LEU A 238 -8.60 10.56 -19.75
N CYS A 239 -9.11 9.36 -20.05
CA CYS A 239 -9.98 8.59 -19.15
C CYS A 239 -9.30 8.17 -17.82
N ASP A 240 -7.97 8.10 -17.78
CA ASP A 240 -7.19 7.83 -16.55
C ASP A 240 -6.78 9.11 -15.79
N SER A 241 -7.18 10.29 -16.26
CA SER A 241 -6.85 11.56 -15.61
C SER A 241 -7.87 11.94 -14.53
N GLN A 242 -7.42 12.52 -13.41
CA GLN A 242 -8.31 13.06 -12.35
C GLN A 242 -9.28 14.13 -12.87
N LEU A 243 -8.98 14.77 -14.00
CA LEU A 243 -9.81 15.78 -14.65
C LEU A 243 -11.12 15.21 -15.26
N ALA A 244 -11.12 13.94 -15.68
CA ALA A 244 -12.32 13.28 -16.23
C ALA A 244 -13.32 12.85 -15.14
N MET A 245 -12.86 12.69 -13.89
CA MET A 245 -13.68 12.22 -12.78
C MET A 245 -14.32 13.35 -11.95
N GLY A 246 -13.73 14.54 -11.89
CA GLY A 246 -14.24 15.65 -11.07
C GLY A 246 -14.29 15.31 -9.57
N SER A 247 -14.57 16.29 -8.72
CA SER A 247 -14.65 16.11 -7.26
C SER A 247 -15.83 15.23 -6.79
N SER A 248 -16.70 14.80 -7.71
CA SER A 248 -17.83 13.89 -7.46
C SER A 248 -17.79 12.58 -8.26
N GLY A 249 -16.70 12.27 -8.98
CA GLY A 249 -16.43 10.93 -9.55
C GLY A 249 -17.28 10.47 -10.74
N LEU A 250 -18.07 11.33 -11.39
CA LEU A 250 -19.14 10.88 -12.31
C LEU A 250 -19.16 11.51 -13.70
N ARG A 251 -18.31 12.50 -14.02
CA ARG A 251 -18.56 13.36 -15.19
C ARG A 251 -18.42 12.70 -16.56
N CYS A 252 -17.63 11.64 -16.72
CA CYS A 252 -17.49 10.89 -17.97
C CYS A 252 -17.31 9.36 -17.78
N CYS A 253 -17.70 8.81 -16.62
CA CYS A 253 -17.48 7.39 -16.29
C CYS A 253 -18.21 6.44 -17.24
N VAL A 254 -19.37 6.84 -17.76
CA VAL A 254 -20.14 6.06 -18.73
C VAL A 254 -19.42 6.05 -20.08
N SER A 255 -19.00 7.21 -20.60
CA SER A 255 -18.21 7.32 -21.84
C SER A 255 -16.84 6.63 -21.80
N CYS A 256 -16.21 6.57 -20.62
CA CYS A 256 -14.96 5.84 -20.39
C CYS A 256 -15.18 4.36 -20.05
N GLY A 257 -16.42 3.85 -20.06
CA GLY A 257 -16.73 2.43 -19.79
C GLY A 257 -16.34 1.96 -18.38
N MET A 258 -16.38 2.87 -17.39
CA MET A 258 -16.14 2.61 -15.96
C MET A 258 -17.44 2.59 -15.13
N GLY A 259 -18.58 2.91 -15.73
CA GLY A 259 -19.88 2.84 -15.06
C GLY A 259 -20.32 1.40 -14.82
N THR A 260 -20.44 1.00 -13.56
CA THR A 260 -21.18 -0.20 -13.18
C THR A 260 -22.65 0.02 -13.50
N GLY A 261 -23.23 -0.77 -14.39
CA GLY A 261 -24.67 -0.79 -14.60
C GLY A 261 -25.37 -1.24 -13.31
N SER A 262 -26.18 -0.37 -12.74
CA SER A 262 -27.21 -0.72 -11.77
C SER A 262 -28.56 -0.33 -12.38
N ASP A 263 -29.33 -1.35 -12.77
CA ASP A 263 -30.79 -1.28 -12.68
C ASP A 263 -31.19 -1.68 -11.25
#